data_AF-A0A2S9YLZ5-F1
#
_entry.id   AF-A0A2S9YLZ5-F1
#
_cell.length_a   1.000
_cell.length_b   1.000
_cell.length_c   1.000
_cell.angle_alpha   90.00
_cell.angle_beta   90.00
_cell.angle_gamma   90.00
#
_symmetry.space_group_name_H-M   'P 1'
#
loop_
_entity.id
_entity.type
_entity.pdbx_description
1 polymer ?
#
loop_
_entity_poly.entity_id
_entity_poly.type
_entity_poly.pdbx_seq_one_letter_code
_entity_poly.pdbx_strand_id
1 'polypeptide(L)'
;MKRLVGVAFFVASLTACGGGSDGVADGSETATDSGTGQGQEAGTDGGGGEGGEGGEGGEGGEEGGSKDCGDGKIGPGESCDGDLLGGQSCQTLGFVGGMLECAGNCTFDATGCTNQVCGNGVIEGTEECEGNDLGGVNCPDLGFGPGLPTCTQECTFDTSTCPTLNEGDACNAFTPCENDLNCVSNTCYDGSPGDPCKTNNQCESGTCEGATLFTDGACA
;
A
#
# COMPACT_ATOMS: atom_id res chain seq x y z
N MET A 1 37.64 -0.36 44.28
CA MET A 1 36.81 -0.51 45.50
C MET A 1 35.36 -0.65 45.06
N LYS A 2 34.69 -1.75 45.40
CA LYS A 2 33.29 -2.02 44.98
C LYS A 2 32.31 -1.27 45.88
N ARG A 3 31.24 -0.70 45.32
CA ARG A 3 29.99 -0.45 46.05
C ARG A 3 28.82 -0.98 45.22
N LEU A 4 28.27 -2.10 45.64
CA LEU A 4 26.96 -2.57 45.19
C LEU A 4 25.91 -1.67 45.84
N VAL A 5 24.88 -1.28 45.07
CA VAL A 5 23.61 -0.79 45.62
C VAL A 5 22.56 -1.84 45.30
N GLY A 6 21.80 -2.24 46.33
CA GLY A 6 20.93 -3.41 46.28
C GLY A 6 19.62 -3.21 45.53
N VAL A 7 19.19 -4.29 44.89
CA VAL A 7 17.93 -4.46 44.16
C VAL A 7 16.72 -4.38 45.10
N ALA A 8 15.61 -3.80 44.62
CA ALA A 8 14.27 -3.97 45.20
C ALA A 8 13.24 -4.26 44.09
N PHE A 9 13.15 -5.53 43.66
CA PHE A 9 12.04 -6.00 42.82
C PHE A 9 10.79 -6.20 43.69
N PHE A 10 9.72 -5.46 43.40
CA PHE A 10 8.41 -5.72 43.99
C PHE A 10 7.74 -6.90 43.27
N VAL A 11 7.89 -8.11 43.82
CA VAL A 11 7.15 -9.29 43.38
C VAL A 11 5.78 -9.34 44.07
N ALA A 12 4.72 -9.08 43.30
CA ALA A 12 3.35 -9.25 43.76
C ALA A 12 2.95 -10.74 43.68
N SER A 13 3.13 -11.47 44.78
CA SER A 13 2.56 -12.81 44.92
C SER A 13 1.08 -12.75 45.26
N LEU A 14 0.21 -13.16 44.33
CA LEU A 14 -1.10 -13.72 44.69
C LEU A 14 -0.99 -15.25 44.73
N THR A 15 -1.26 -15.83 45.90
CA THR A 15 -1.29 -17.28 46.11
C THR A 15 -2.63 -17.86 45.65
N ALA A 16 -2.58 -19.03 45.03
CA ALA A 16 -3.71 -19.69 44.36
C ALA A 16 -4.77 -20.30 45.30
N CYS A 17 -5.94 -20.58 44.72
CA CYS A 17 -6.80 -21.70 45.12
C CYS A 17 -6.89 -22.67 43.94
N GLY A 18 -6.80 -23.98 44.18
CA GLY A 18 -6.59 -24.99 43.13
C GLY A 18 -7.63 -26.11 43.09
N GLY A 19 -7.46 -27.00 42.12
CA GLY A 19 -8.30 -28.17 41.84
C GLY A 19 -8.94 -28.09 40.45
N GLY A 20 -8.74 -29.00 39.50
CA GLY A 20 -7.85 -30.18 39.47
C GLY A 20 -8.58 -31.42 38.93
N SER A 21 -8.28 -31.81 37.68
CA SER A 21 -8.44 -33.19 37.16
C SER A 21 -7.84 -33.32 35.76
N ASP A 22 -6.68 -33.97 35.69
CA ASP A 22 -6.31 -35.05 34.76
C ASP A 22 -6.80 -35.03 33.30
N GLY A 23 -5.84 -35.03 32.36
CA GLY A 23 -6.11 -35.14 30.93
C GLY A 23 -4.84 -35.21 30.06
N VAL A 24 -3.99 -36.22 30.27
CA VAL A 24 -2.84 -36.49 29.39
C VAL A 24 -3.35 -37.23 28.14
N ALA A 25 -3.04 -36.70 26.95
CA ALA A 25 -3.12 -37.43 25.69
C ALA A 25 -1.74 -37.38 25.03
N ASP A 26 -1.09 -38.53 25.02
CA ASP A 26 0.19 -38.81 24.36
C ASP A 26 -0.09 -39.55 23.03
N GLY A 27 0.79 -39.35 22.04
CA GLY A 27 0.70 -40.00 20.72
C GLY A 27 -0.36 -39.39 19.77
N SER A 28 -0.26 -39.61 18.46
CA SER A 28 0.74 -40.38 17.72
C SER A 28 0.89 -39.79 16.32
N GLU A 29 2.11 -39.75 15.80
CA GLU A 29 2.31 -39.73 14.36
C GLU A 29 1.63 -40.95 13.69
N THR A 30 0.86 -40.69 12.63
CA THR A 30 0.48 -41.68 11.63
C THR A 30 0.54 -41.05 10.25
N ALA A 31 1.63 -41.27 9.53
CA ALA A 31 1.62 -41.14 8.09
C ALA A 31 0.79 -42.30 7.50
N THR A 32 -0.23 -41.98 6.70
CA THR A 32 -0.90 -42.97 5.85
C THR A 32 -0.40 -42.84 4.43
N ASP A 33 0.60 -43.67 4.12
CA ASP A 33 0.97 -44.04 2.75
C ASP A 33 -0.12 -44.94 2.11
N SER A 34 0.06 -45.24 0.82
CA SER A 34 -0.60 -46.28 0.01
C SER A 34 -1.94 -45.90 -0.63
N GLY A 35 -1.86 -45.53 -1.91
CA GLY A 35 -2.99 -45.26 -2.82
C GLY A 35 -2.59 -45.41 -4.29
N THR A 36 -1.83 -46.46 -4.61
CA THR A 36 -1.24 -46.71 -5.94
C THR A 36 -2.30 -46.83 -7.04
N GLY A 37 -2.21 -45.97 -8.06
CA GLY A 37 -3.07 -46.00 -9.25
C GLY A 37 -2.26 -46.17 -10.53
N GLN A 38 -1.87 -47.40 -10.87
CA GLN A 38 -1.28 -47.72 -12.17
C GLN A 38 -2.40 -47.78 -13.22
N GLY A 39 -2.25 -47.01 -14.31
CA GLY A 39 -3.06 -47.13 -15.53
C GLY A 39 -2.12 -47.15 -16.73
N GLN A 40 -2.02 -48.30 -17.40
CA GLN A 40 -0.98 -48.58 -18.40
C GLN A 40 -1.61 -49.08 -19.72
N GLU A 41 -1.00 -48.68 -20.84
CA GLU A 41 -1.09 -49.24 -22.20
C GLU A 41 -2.44 -49.25 -22.95
N ALA A 42 -2.53 -48.39 -23.98
CA ALA A 42 -2.87 -48.75 -25.37
C ALA A 42 -2.61 -47.52 -26.28
N GLY A 43 -1.92 -47.57 -27.42
CA GLY A 43 -1.40 -48.73 -28.15
C GLY A 43 -2.09 -48.88 -29.51
N THR A 44 -1.73 -48.05 -30.49
CA THR A 44 -2.07 -48.26 -31.91
C THR A 44 -0.90 -47.90 -32.82
N ASP A 45 -0.34 -48.90 -33.48
CA ASP A 45 0.76 -48.77 -34.45
C ASP A 45 0.34 -48.18 -35.80
N GLY A 46 1.33 -47.56 -36.47
CA GLY A 46 1.56 -47.83 -37.90
C GLY A 46 1.10 -46.78 -38.91
N GLY A 47 2.01 -46.37 -39.80
CA GLY A 47 1.67 -45.62 -41.00
C GLY A 47 2.77 -44.69 -41.51
N GLY A 48 3.87 -45.24 -42.03
CA GLY A 48 4.81 -44.43 -42.82
C GLY A 48 4.23 -44.10 -44.21
N GLY A 49 4.50 -42.89 -44.71
CA GLY A 49 4.12 -42.46 -46.06
C GLY A 49 5.08 -41.39 -46.56
N GLU A 50 5.85 -41.70 -47.60
CA GLU A 50 6.77 -40.78 -48.26
C GLU A 50 6.04 -39.93 -49.32
N GLY A 51 6.61 -38.77 -49.64
CA GLY A 51 6.48 -38.14 -50.97
C GLY A 51 5.29 -37.19 -51.17
N GLY A 52 5.60 -35.96 -51.60
CA GLY A 52 4.61 -34.94 -51.95
C GLY A 52 5.26 -33.62 -52.32
N GLU A 53 5.85 -33.53 -53.51
CA GLU A 53 6.32 -32.27 -54.09
C GLU A 53 5.15 -31.36 -54.52
N GLY A 54 5.40 -30.05 -54.58
CA GLY A 54 4.66 -29.13 -55.45
C GLY A 54 3.49 -28.38 -54.80
N GLY A 55 3.60 -27.05 -54.75
CA GLY A 55 2.57 -26.17 -54.18
C GLY A 55 2.93 -24.69 -54.28
N GLU A 56 3.34 -24.21 -55.46
CA GLU A 56 3.38 -22.77 -55.74
C GLU A 56 1.95 -22.20 -55.78
N GLY A 57 1.80 -20.93 -55.36
CA GLY A 57 0.60 -20.13 -55.64
C GLY A 57 -0.13 -19.66 -54.39
N GLY A 58 0.17 -18.43 -53.96
CA GLY A 58 -0.44 -17.84 -52.77
C GLY A 58 -0.12 -16.36 -52.53
N GLU A 59 0.25 -15.59 -53.56
CA GLU A 59 0.26 -14.12 -53.44
C GLU A 59 -1.20 -13.61 -53.38
N GLY A 60 -1.76 -13.61 -52.17
CA GLY A 60 -3.05 -13.00 -51.85
C GLY A 60 -2.86 -12.14 -50.61
N GLY A 61 -2.83 -10.82 -50.80
CA GLY A 61 -2.52 -9.88 -49.71
C GLY A 61 -3.57 -9.92 -48.61
N GLU A 62 -3.20 -10.43 -47.44
CA GLU A 62 -3.96 -10.25 -46.21
C GLU A 62 -3.63 -8.87 -45.64
N GLU A 63 -4.37 -7.86 -46.10
CA GLU A 63 -4.63 -6.69 -45.25
C GLU A 63 -5.25 -7.23 -43.96
N GLY A 64 -4.48 -7.21 -42.87
CA GLY A 64 -4.85 -7.72 -41.55
C GLY A 64 -5.93 -6.87 -40.87
N GLY A 65 -7.09 -6.78 -41.50
CA GLY A 65 -8.24 -6.02 -41.05
C GLY A 65 -9.36 -6.94 -40.61
N SER A 66 -9.54 -7.06 -39.29
CA SER A 66 -10.85 -6.99 -38.62
C SER A 66 -12.00 -7.76 -39.30
N LYS A 67 -11.77 -9.04 -39.65
CA LYS A 67 -12.77 -9.94 -40.24
C LYS A 67 -13.20 -11.08 -39.33
N ASP A 68 -12.32 -11.46 -38.39
CA ASP A 68 -12.58 -12.51 -37.41
C ASP A 68 -13.29 -11.96 -36.16
N CYS A 69 -13.34 -10.63 -36.01
CA CYS A 69 -13.94 -9.98 -34.86
C CYS A 69 -15.46 -10.23 -34.74
N GLY A 70 -15.86 -10.81 -33.60
CA GLY A 70 -17.19 -11.30 -33.30
C GLY A 70 -17.42 -12.77 -33.67
N ASP A 71 -16.36 -13.58 -33.85
CA ASP A 71 -16.47 -15.02 -34.19
C ASP A 71 -16.47 -15.96 -32.96
N GLY A 72 -16.32 -15.43 -31.75
CA GLY A 72 -16.46 -16.16 -30.49
C GLY A 72 -15.18 -16.78 -29.94
N LYS A 73 -14.01 -16.30 -30.35
CA LYS A 73 -12.67 -16.62 -29.80
C LYS A 73 -11.76 -15.39 -30.00
N ILE A 74 -10.68 -15.29 -29.23
CA ILE A 74 -9.70 -14.21 -29.43
C ILE A 74 -8.63 -14.70 -30.42
N GLY A 75 -8.59 -14.11 -31.60
CA GLY A 75 -7.66 -14.43 -32.68
C GLY A 75 -6.31 -13.70 -32.62
N PRO A 76 -5.38 -14.01 -33.55
CA PRO A 76 -4.11 -13.31 -33.65
C PRO A 76 -4.30 -11.84 -34.04
N GLY A 77 -3.90 -10.92 -33.16
CA GLY A 77 -4.03 -9.47 -33.37
C GLY A 77 -5.27 -8.84 -32.74
N GLU A 78 -6.15 -9.65 -32.14
CA GLU A 78 -7.33 -9.19 -31.40
C GLU A 78 -7.01 -9.07 -29.91
N SER A 79 -7.58 -8.07 -29.25
CA SER A 79 -7.46 -7.87 -27.80
C SER A 79 -8.58 -8.58 -27.03
N CYS A 80 -9.73 -8.72 -27.66
CA CYS A 80 -10.98 -9.27 -27.13
C CYS A 80 -11.86 -9.73 -28.30
N ASP A 81 -12.92 -10.49 -28.04
CA ASP A 81 -13.98 -10.83 -29.00
C ASP A 81 -15.34 -10.87 -28.30
N GLY A 82 -16.23 -9.91 -28.59
CA GLY A 82 -17.52 -9.80 -27.90
C GLY A 82 -17.38 -9.77 -26.37
N ASP A 83 -17.96 -10.74 -25.68
CA ASP A 83 -17.84 -10.90 -24.21
C ASP A 83 -16.50 -11.53 -23.76
N LEU A 84 -15.68 -12.05 -24.69
CA LEU A 84 -14.36 -12.63 -24.40
C LEU A 84 -13.31 -11.52 -24.28
N LEU A 85 -13.23 -10.91 -23.11
CA LEU A 85 -12.27 -9.84 -22.79
C LEU A 85 -10.83 -10.34 -22.52
N GLY A 86 -10.51 -11.61 -22.77
CA GLY A 86 -9.16 -12.16 -22.55
C GLY A 86 -8.69 -12.15 -21.09
N GLY A 87 -9.63 -12.10 -20.14
CA GLY A 87 -9.33 -11.92 -18.71
C GLY A 87 -9.05 -10.47 -18.31
N GLN A 88 -9.19 -9.50 -19.22
CA GLN A 88 -9.13 -8.08 -18.87
C GLN A 88 -10.44 -7.58 -18.27
N SER A 89 -10.33 -6.53 -17.46
CA SER A 89 -11.41 -5.75 -16.88
C SER A 89 -10.98 -4.28 -16.78
N CYS A 90 -11.88 -3.39 -16.41
CA CYS A 90 -11.51 -2.00 -16.11
C CYS A 90 -10.36 -1.94 -15.08
N GLN A 91 -10.41 -2.78 -14.04
CA GLN A 91 -9.37 -2.84 -13.01
C GLN A 91 -8.01 -3.33 -13.53
N THR A 92 -7.96 -4.30 -14.46
CA THR A 92 -6.66 -4.72 -15.03
C THR A 92 -6.08 -3.69 -16.01
N LEU A 93 -6.91 -2.78 -16.53
CA LEU A 93 -6.50 -1.66 -17.38
C LEU A 93 -6.20 -0.36 -16.58
N GLY A 94 -6.27 -0.40 -15.24
CA GLY A 94 -5.90 0.73 -14.37
C GLY A 94 -7.05 1.66 -13.95
N PHE A 95 -8.30 1.28 -14.21
CA PHE A 95 -9.51 1.99 -13.75
C PHE A 95 -9.99 1.43 -12.40
N VAL A 96 -10.81 2.18 -11.65
CA VAL A 96 -11.30 1.72 -10.33
C VAL A 96 -12.46 0.73 -10.43
N GLY A 97 -13.22 0.79 -11.53
CA GLY A 97 -14.37 -0.08 -11.76
C GLY A 97 -15.07 0.22 -13.09
N GLY A 98 -16.35 -0.14 -13.18
CA GLY A 98 -17.16 -0.03 -14.40
C GLY A 98 -17.21 -1.33 -15.20
N MET A 99 -17.70 -1.24 -16.44
CA MET A 99 -17.78 -2.36 -17.38
C MET A 99 -16.84 -2.12 -18.55
N LEU A 100 -15.99 -3.10 -18.83
CA LEU A 100 -15.12 -3.11 -20.00
C LEU A 100 -15.85 -3.82 -21.14
N GLU A 101 -15.91 -3.21 -22.32
CA GLU A 101 -16.55 -3.80 -23.50
C GLU A 101 -15.52 -4.10 -24.59
N CYS A 102 -15.88 -4.95 -25.55
CA CYS A 102 -15.10 -5.15 -26.76
C CYS A 102 -15.74 -4.39 -27.93
N ALA A 103 -15.01 -3.43 -28.51
CA ALA A 103 -15.48 -2.71 -29.67
C ALA A 103 -15.51 -3.62 -30.91
N GLY A 104 -16.33 -3.28 -31.91
CA GLY A 104 -16.49 -4.05 -33.16
C GLY A 104 -15.25 -4.12 -34.08
N ASN A 105 -14.10 -3.61 -33.62
CA ASN A 105 -12.77 -3.74 -34.22
C ASN A 105 -11.79 -4.53 -33.32
N CYS A 106 -12.32 -5.27 -32.34
CA CYS A 106 -11.61 -6.15 -31.40
C CYS A 106 -10.48 -5.49 -30.60
N THR A 107 -10.71 -4.22 -30.25
CA THR A 107 -9.97 -3.48 -29.23
C THR A 107 -10.88 -3.22 -28.03
N PHE A 108 -10.29 -3.10 -26.84
CA PHE A 108 -11.00 -2.74 -25.62
C PHE A 108 -11.68 -1.36 -25.74
N ASP A 109 -12.96 -1.29 -25.36
CA ASP A 109 -13.69 -0.05 -25.15
C ASP A 109 -13.81 0.19 -23.64
N ALA A 110 -13.03 1.14 -23.15
CA ALA A 110 -13.01 1.55 -21.74
C ALA A 110 -13.95 2.73 -21.44
N THR A 111 -14.85 3.12 -22.34
CA THR A 111 -15.81 4.22 -22.07
C THR A 111 -16.81 3.89 -20.97
N GLY A 112 -17.07 2.60 -20.72
CA GLY A 112 -17.83 2.10 -19.57
C GLY A 112 -17.03 1.98 -18.27
N CYS A 113 -15.71 2.28 -18.29
CA CYS A 113 -14.86 2.23 -17.11
C CYS A 113 -14.91 3.53 -16.30
N THR A 114 -14.77 3.40 -14.98
CA THR A 114 -14.77 4.50 -14.01
C THR A 114 -13.33 4.88 -13.68
N ASN A 115 -12.95 6.15 -13.89
CA ASN A 115 -11.69 6.69 -13.39
C ASN A 115 -11.80 6.93 -11.87
N GLN A 116 -10.67 6.89 -11.15
CA GLN A 116 -10.60 7.41 -9.78
C GLN A 116 -10.99 8.89 -9.73
N VAL A 117 -11.67 9.32 -8.66
CA VAL A 117 -12.16 10.70 -8.51
C VAL A 117 -11.84 11.24 -7.13
N CYS A 118 -10.71 11.94 -7.03
CA CYS A 118 -10.36 12.65 -5.80
C CYS A 118 -11.44 13.66 -5.38
N GLY A 119 -11.76 13.67 -4.09
CA GLY A 119 -12.84 14.46 -3.48
C GLY A 119 -14.20 13.76 -3.45
N ASN A 120 -14.28 12.44 -3.67
CA ASN A 120 -15.54 11.67 -3.69
C ASN A 120 -15.94 11.06 -2.33
N GLY A 121 -15.08 11.09 -1.30
CA GLY A 121 -15.28 10.46 0.01
C GLY A 121 -14.95 8.95 0.11
N VAL A 122 -14.30 8.34 -0.88
CA VAL A 122 -13.85 6.94 -0.92
C VAL A 122 -12.43 6.85 -1.51
N ILE A 123 -11.44 6.41 -0.73
CA ILE A 123 -10.09 6.13 -1.25
C ILE A 123 -10.14 4.98 -2.26
N GLU A 124 -9.83 5.25 -3.53
CA GLU A 124 -9.86 4.28 -4.62
C GLU A 124 -8.67 4.37 -5.60
N GLY A 125 -8.39 3.27 -6.32
CA GLY A 125 -7.37 3.26 -7.37
C GLY A 125 -5.95 3.53 -6.86
N THR A 126 -5.38 4.67 -7.25
CA THR A 126 -4.05 5.13 -6.82
C THR A 126 -4.08 6.28 -5.82
N GLU A 127 -5.23 6.56 -5.20
CA GLU A 127 -5.36 7.59 -4.18
C GLU A 127 -4.67 7.15 -2.89
N GLU A 128 -3.87 8.04 -2.29
CA GLU A 128 -3.20 7.79 -1.01
C GLU A 128 -4.11 8.14 0.18
N CYS A 129 -5.01 9.11 -0.03
CA CYS A 129 -5.93 9.67 0.95
C CYS A 129 -7.14 10.29 0.24
N GLU A 130 -8.18 10.65 0.99
CA GLU A 130 -9.40 11.28 0.47
C GLU A 130 -9.93 12.31 1.48
N GLY A 131 -9.56 13.58 1.27
CA GLY A 131 -9.95 14.70 2.11
C GLY A 131 -9.43 14.60 3.55
N ASN A 132 -10.25 14.05 4.45
CA ASN A 132 -9.90 13.78 5.85
C ASN A 132 -9.71 12.28 6.15
N ASP A 133 -10.03 11.39 5.20
CA ASP A 133 -9.66 9.97 5.31
C ASP A 133 -8.21 9.82 4.86
N LEU A 134 -7.33 9.46 5.79
CA LEU A 134 -5.90 9.28 5.54
C LEU A 134 -5.54 7.79 5.36
N GLY A 135 -6.52 6.91 5.19
CA GLY A 135 -6.28 5.47 5.08
C GLY A 135 -5.72 4.83 6.36
N GLY A 136 -5.75 5.56 7.49
CA GLY A 136 -5.09 5.21 8.74
C GLY A 136 -3.61 5.62 8.85
N VAL A 137 -3.03 6.20 7.80
CA VAL A 137 -1.65 6.69 7.78
C VAL A 137 -1.50 7.94 8.64
N ASN A 138 -0.39 8.02 9.36
CA ASN A 138 -0.01 9.17 10.19
C ASN A 138 1.42 9.64 9.83
N CYS A 139 1.82 10.81 10.34
CA CYS A 139 3.15 11.36 10.07
C CYS A 139 4.30 10.42 10.50
N PRO A 140 4.24 9.72 11.66
CA PRO A 140 5.21 8.69 12.01
C PRO A 140 5.36 7.54 11.00
N ASP A 141 4.28 7.06 10.38
CA ASP A 141 4.36 6.02 9.33
C ASP A 141 5.11 6.51 8.08
N LEU A 142 5.07 7.82 7.82
CA LEU A 142 5.78 8.49 6.73
C LEU A 142 7.22 8.93 7.10
N GLY A 143 7.67 8.63 8.33
CA GLY A 143 9.01 8.98 8.81
C GLY A 143 9.14 10.39 9.39
N PHE A 144 8.04 11.01 9.81
CA PHE A 144 7.98 12.32 10.44
C PHE A 144 7.63 12.23 11.94
N GLY A 145 7.59 13.37 12.62
CA GLY A 145 7.16 13.51 14.02
C GLY A 145 5.68 13.18 14.25
N PRO A 146 5.23 13.19 15.52
CA PRO A 146 3.86 12.84 15.88
C PRO A 146 2.85 13.84 15.30
N GLY A 147 2.02 13.38 14.36
CA GLY A 147 1.02 14.22 13.68
C GLY A 147 0.20 13.44 12.66
N LEU A 148 -0.66 14.16 11.93
CA LEU A 148 -1.41 13.64 10.79
C LEU A 148 -1.08 14.47 9.55
N PRO A 149 -0.76 13.87 8.39
CA PRO A 149 -0.62 14.61 7.15
C PRO A 149 -1.98 15.17 6.71
N THR A 150 -1.96 16.12 5.79
CA THR A 150 -3.15 16.60 5.09
C THR A 150 -3.28 15.90 3.74
N CYS A 151 -4.49 15.81 3.18
CA CYS A 151 -4.69 15.28 1.83
C CYS A 151 -4.72 16.42 0.80
N THR A 152 -4.01 16.26 -0.34
CA THR A 152 -4.06 17.25 -1.43
C THR A 152 -5.32 17.11 -2.29
N GLN A 153 -5.56 18.10 -3.15
CA GLN A 153 -6.58 18.03 -4.20
C GLN A 153 -6.29 16.98 -5.30
N GLU A 154 -5.09 16.39 -5.31
CA GLU A 154 -4.69 15.30 -6.20
C GLU A 154 -4.66 13.94 -5.45
N CYS A 155 -5.23 13.90 -4.24
CA CYS A 155 -5.33 12.73 -3.35
C CYS A 155 -3.98 12.06 -3.02
N THR A 156 -2.97 12.90 -2.85
CA THR A 156 -1.65 12.54 -2.32
C THR A 156 -1.47 13.08 -0.90
N PHE A 157 -0.58 12.47 -0.12
CA PHE A 157 -0.21 12.99 1.20
C PHE A 157 0.59 14.30 1.09
N ASP A 158 0.10 15.35 1.74
CA ASP A 158 0.85 16.57 2.02
C ASP A 158 1.46 16.47 3.43
N THR A 159 2.77 16.27 3.47
CA THR A 159 3.56 16.20 4.70
C THR A 159 4.11 17.56 5.16
N SER A 160 3.74 18.67 4.52
CA SER A 160 4.15 20.01 4.98
C SER A 160 3.56 20.41 6.33
N THR A 161 2.51 19.69 6.76
CA THR A 161 1.88 19.79 8.09
C THR A 161 2.43 18.78 9.10
N CYS A 162 3.32 17.87 8.69
CA CYS A 162 3.93 16.90 9.58
C CYS A 162 5.10 17.50 10.38
N PRO A 163 5.09 17.42 11.73
CA PRO A 163 6.21 17.82 12.57
C PRO A 163 7.51 17.08 12.22
N THR A 164 8.63 17.62 12.65
CA THR A 164 9.94 16.95 12.56
C THR A 164 10.04 15.77 13.53
N LEU A 165 10.86 14.77 13.21
CA LEU A 165 11.11 13.66 14.14
C LEU A 165 11.72 14.19 15.45
N ASN A 166 11.20 13.71 16.59
CA ASN A 166 11.59 14.14 17.95
C ASN A 166 11.20 15.58 18.33
N GLU A 167 10.37 16.25 17.54
CA GLU A 167 9.67 17.46 17.97
C GLU A 167 8.71 17.15 19.12
N GLY A 168 8.65 18.03 20.13
CA GLY A 168 7.89 17.79 21.35
C GLY A 168 8.60 16.92 22.40
N ASP A 169 9.75 16.32 22.11
CA ASP A 169 10.50 15.53 23.10
C ASP A 169 11.13 16.40 24.20
N ALA A 170 11.33 15.81 25.39
CA ALA A 170 11.86 16.51 26.54
C ALA A 170 13.39 16.66 26.50
N CYS A 171 13.89 17.88 26.70
CA CYS A 171 15.31 18.23 26.59
C CYS A 171 15.84 18.99 27.81
N ASN A 172 17.17 18.99 27.99
CA ASN A 172 17.87 19.75 29.03
C ASN A 172 19.38 19.82 28.73
N ALA A 173 20.16 20.46 29.61
CA ALA A 173 21.62 20.61 29.44
C ALA A 173 22.43 19.29 29.35
N PHE A 174 21.83 18.15 29.71
CA PHE A 174 22.42 16.80 29.62
C PHE A 174 21.70 15.89 28.61
N THR A 175 20.63 16.37 27.99
CA THR A 175 19.82 15.65 26.99
C THR A 175 19.50 16.64 25.88
N PRO A 176 20.43 16.84 24.92
CA PRO A 176 20.17 17.69 23.77
C PRO A 176 19.07 17.09 22.90
N CYS A 177 18.50 17.90 22.01
CA CYS A 177 17.61 17.41 20.98
C CYS A 177 18.42 16.78 19.84
N GLU A 178 17.84 15.78 19.19
CA GLU A 178 18.36 15.20 17.95
C GLU A 178 17.80 15.99 16.74
N ASN A 179 18.17 15.59 15.51
CA ASN A 179 17.63 16.13 14.25
C ASN A 179 17.76 17.67 14.09
N ASP A 180 18.84 18.25 14.63
CA ASP A 180 19.13 19.71 14.61
C ASP A 180 18.06 20.60 15.29
N LEU A 181 17.21 20.03 16.15
CA LEU A 181 16.15 20.74 16.87
C LEU A 181 16.65 21.60 18.03
N ASN A 182 15.87 22.63 18.36
CA ASN A 182 16.18 23.61 19.40
C ASN A 182 15.49 23.29 20.72
N CYS A 183 16.27 23.22 21.81
CA CYS A 183 15.73 22.99 23.15
C CYS A 183 15.20 24.29 23.77
N VAL A 184 13.87 24.49 23.77
CA VAL A 184 13.20 25.65 24.35
C VAL A 184 12.28 25.20 25.49
N SER A 185 12.39 25.82 26.67
CA SER A 185 11.52 25.50 27.83
C SER A 185 11.52 24.03 28.28
N ASN A 186 12.60 23.29 28.03
CA ASN A 186 12.73 21.84 28.25
C ASN A 186 11.98 20.93 27.24
N THR A 187 11.61 21.47 26.08
CA THR A 187 11.03 20.72 24.95
C THR A 187 11.76 21.04 23.64
N CYS A 188 11.85 20.07 22.73
CA CYS A 188 12.48 20.20 21.41
C CYS A 188 11.50 20.76 20.36
N TYR A 189 11.97 21.70 19.55
CA TYR A 189 11.20 22.40 18.52
C TYR A 189 12.05 22.68 17.28
N ASP A 190 11.46 22.66 16.08
CA ASP A 190 12.16 22.96 14.82
C ASP A 190 12.17 24.47 14.48
N GLY A 191 11.28 25.25 15.08
CA GLY A 191 11.09 26.68 14.81
C GLY A 191 9.98 26.98 13.81
N SER A 192 9.14 25.98 13.46
CA SER A 192 8.02 26.12 12.54
C SER A 192 6.90 27.03 13.09
N PRO A 193 6.02 27.55 12.22
CA PRO A 193 4.91 28.42 12.64
C PRO A 193 3.93 27.73 13.59
N GLY A 194 3.95 28.14 14.86
CA GLY A 194 3.13 27.57 15.93
C GLY A 194 3.89 27.34 17.23
N ASP A 195 5.23 27.32 17.16
CA ASP A 195 6.09 27.00 18.30
C ASP A 195 6.08 28.05 19.45
N PRO A 196 6.22 27.60 20.71
CA PRO A 196 6.21 28.48 21.89
C PRO A 196 7.59 29.10 22.15
N CYS A 197 7.94 30.13 21.37
CA CYS A 197 9.20 30.85 21.49
C CYS A 197 9.30 31.75 22.75
N LYS A 198 10.51 31.86 23.32
CA LYS A 198 10.79 32.61 24.57
C LYS A 198 11.64 33.87 24.41
N THR A 199 12.44 33.96 23.36
CA THR A 199 12.98 35.21 22.81
C THR A 199 13.05 35.10 21.30
N ASN A 200 13.52 36.19 20.69
CA ASN A 200 13.82 36.37 19.28
C ASN A 200 15.33 36.68 19.13
N ASN A 201 15.97 36.57 17.96
CA ASN A 201 15.50 36.19 16.62
C ASN A 201 15.57 34.66 16.45
N GLN A 202 14.52 33.90 16.77
CA GLN A 202 14.67 32.47 17.16
C GLN A 202 13.60 31.48 16.64
N CYS A 203 12.42 31.94 16.20
CA CYS A 203 11.73 31.30 15.07
C CYS A 203 12.25 31.87 13.72
N GLU A 204 13.18 32.83 13.78
CA GLU A 204 13.47 33.75 12.68
C GLU A 204 14.49 33.23 11.66
N SER A 205 14.00 32.38 10.78
CA SER A 205 13.78 32.90 9.42
C SER A 205 12.28 33.00 9.03
N GLY A 206 11.35 32.76 9.97
CA GLY A 206 9.98 33.27 10.00
C GLY A 206 9.75 34.16 11.24
N THR A 207 9.37 35.43 11.07
CA THR A 207 9.83 36.51 11.97
C THR A 207 8.75 37.12 12.90
N CYS A 208 9.00 37.13 14.22
CA CYS A 208 8.16 37.75 15.27
C CYS A 208 8.70 39.12 15.78
N GLU A 209 9.06 40.06 14.90
CA GLU A 209 9.18 41.48 15.27
C GLU A 209 7.86 42.24 15.00
N GLY A 210 7.19 42.73 16.05
CA GLY A 210 6.04 43.65 15.93
C GLY A 210 4.68 43.17 16.45
N ALA A 211 4.62 42.00 17.10
CA ALA A 211 3.43 41.45 17.74
C ALA A 211 2.68 42.48 18.63
N THR A 212 1.49 42.92 18.21
CA THR A 212 0.68 43.92 18.96
C THR A 212 -0.62 43.38 19.55
N LEU A 213 -1.04 42.15 19.24
CA LEU A 213 -2.26 41.54 19.79
C LEU A 213 -2.04 40.07 20.15
N PHE A 214 -2.74 39.62 21.20
CA PHE A 214 -2.42 38.41 21.98
C PHE A 214 -3.67 37.55 22.19
N THR A 215 -3.55 36.22 22.11
CA THR A 215 -4.21 35.23 23.01
C THR A 215 -3.61 33.83 22.81
N ASP A 216 -3.66 32.99 23.86
CA ASP A 216 -3.39 31.53 23.86
C ASP A 216 -1.98 30.98 23.52
N GLY A 217 -0.93 31.79 23.69
CA GLY A 217 0.39 31.26 24.11
C GLY A 217 1.39 30.85 23.03
N ALA A 218 1.12 31.14 21.76
CA ALA A 218 2.10 31.12 20.66
C ALA A 218 2.43 32.56 20.19
N CYS A 219 3.36 32.71 19.23
CA CYS A 219 3.59 33.99 18.53
C CYS A 219 2.31 34.50 17.85
N ALA A 220 2.19 35.84 17.71
CA ALA A 220 1.03 36.53 17.14
C ALA A 220 1.42 37.79 16.38
#